data_AF-A0AAD5SB07-F1
#
_entry.id   AF-A0AAD5SB07-F1
#
_cell.length_a   1.000
_cell.length_b   1.000
_cell.length_c   1.000
_cell.angle_alpha   90.00
_cell.angle_beta   90.00
_cell.angle_gamma   90.00
#
_symmetry.space_group_name_H-M   'P 1'
#
loop_
_entity.id
_entity.type
_entity.pdbx_description
1 polymer ?
#
loop_
_entity_poly.entity_id
_entity_poly.type
_entity_poly.pdbx_seq_one_letter_code
_entity_poly.pdbx_strand_id
1 'polypeptide(L)'
;MTHIFLTLLAASAAISQVAAQTQDSACVNAGGYCQSTGTSCSGSYLTNYCPSSGSTIKCCQPKQDSACTAINGSCKYTNTPCSSGYLSNYCPSSGNNVKCCASSSGSTSSPCGIPKTRAGLAAAALWAHNSGQSISYTQGASRWSGITSRTCPKSGGSNPSYADCSAFVTWIYWSAFGNGPDNLNGATWSAGYTGTLLDHGASVSVANVRLADLVFYENPAHVGIVVSLSPLQVVQFGSTGVPKLSAYNYRTVTDIRTYNSFF
;
A
#
# COMPACT_ATOMS: atom_id res chain seq x y z
N MET A 1 4.07 18.92 78.50
CA MET A 1 5.52 19.14 78.63
C MET A 1 6.16 17.83 79.02
N THR A 2 6.74 17.11 78.06
CA THR A 2 7.66 15.99 78.32
C THR A 2 8.61 15.91 77.13
N HIS A 3 9.90 16.01 77.44
CA HIS A 3 11.04 16.00 76.51
C HIS A 3 11.33 14.59 75.96
N ILE A 4 11.98 14.49 74.80
CA ILE A 4 13.37 13.98 74.66
C ILE A 4 13.77 13.85 73.16
N PHE A 5 15.01 14.26 72.90
CA PHE A 5 15.77 14.34 71.66
C PHE A 5 16.56 13.04 71.37
N LEU A 6 17.15 12.97 70.15
CA LEU A 6 18.38 12.23 69.75
C LEU A 6 18.19 10.72 69.44
N THR A 7 18.78 10.06 68.42
CA THR A 7 19.92 10.37 67.52
C THR A 7 19.92 9.44 66.29
N LEU A 8 20.65 9.87 65.25
CA LEU A 8 21.04 9.23 63.97
C LEU A 8 21.35 7.72 63.98
N LEU A 9 21.11 7.06 62.83
CA LEU A 9 22.13 6.26 62.11
C LEU A 9 21.73 5.99 60.65
N ALA A 10 22.70 6.16 59.75
CA ALA A 10 22.63 5.97 58.30
C ALA A 10 22.97 4.52 57.89
N ALA A 11 22.48 4.06 56.73
CA ALA A 11 23.26 3.25 55.77
C ALA A 11 22.48 2.92 54.50
N SER A 12 23.22 2.89 53.40
CA SER A 12 22.84 2.87 51.98
C SER A 12 22.64 1.46 51.38
N ALA A 13 22.08 1.45 50.15
CA ALA A 13 22.18 0.42 49.09
C ALA A 13 21.26 -0.82 49.23
N ALA A 14 20.62 -1.40 48.20
CA ALA A 14 20.68 -1.23 46.75
C ALA A 14 19.37 -1.68 46.06
N ILE A 15 18.98 -0.93 45.02
CA ILE A 15 18.64 -1.37 43.65
C ILE A 15 17.98 -2.75 43.48
N SER A 16 16.74 -2.77 42.99
CA SER A 16 16.32 -3.78 42.01
C SER A 16 15.33 -3.19 40.98
N GLN A 17 15.93 -2.73 39.88
CA GLN A 17 15.47 -2.81 38.49
C GLN A 17 13.96 -2.87 38.20
N VAL A 18 13.37 -1.71 37.92
CA VAL A 18 12.61 -1.51 36.66
C VAL A 18 12.87 -0.08 36.19
N ALA A 19 14.07 0.17 35.63
CA ALA A 19 14.23 1.29 34.73
C ALA A 19 13.44 0.94 33.47
N ALA A 20 12.14 1.25 33.50
CA ALA A 20 11.34 1.35 32.29
C ALA A 20 12.13 2.25 31.35
N GLN A 21 12.49 1.73 30.18
CA GLN A 21 13.00 2.49 29.06
C GLN A 21 12.13 3.75 28.94
N THR A 22 12.59 4.89 29.44
CA THR A 22 12.07 6.17 29.00
C THR A 22 12.48 6.23 27.55
N GLN A 23 11.57 5.76 26.69
CA GLN A 23 11.69 5.86 25.26
C GLN A 23 11.96 7.34 24.96
N ASP A 24 13.23 7.66 24.70
CA ASP A 24 13.61 9.02 24.40
C ASP A 24 12.83 9.40 23.15
N SER A 25 11.85 10.29 23.33
CA SER A 25 10.81 10.56 22.34
C SER A 25 11.41 11.03 21.01
N ALA A 26 12.57 11.69 21.05
CA ALA A 26 13.37 12.02 19.88
C ALA A 26 13.73 10.79 19.04
N CYS A 27 14.22 9.71 19.67
CA CYS A 27 14.57 8.48 18.97
C CYS A 27 13.35 7.78 18.37
N VAL A 28 12.26 7.68 19.14
CA VAL A 28 11.01 7.08 18.67
C VAL A 28 10.41 7.89 17.52
N ASN A 29 10.46 9.22 17.60
CA ASN A 29 10.00 10.11 16.52
C ASN A 29 10.83 9.94 15.25
N ALA A 30 12.15 9.67 15.38
CA ALA A 30 13.03 9.32 14.27
C ALA A 30 12.78 7.91 13.70
N GLY A 31 11.86 7.13 14.30
CA GLY A 31 11.54 5.76 13.86
C GLY A 31 12.50 4.70 14.36
N GLY A 32 13.35 5.05 15.33
CA GLY A 32 14.30 4.15 15.97
C GLY A 32 13.89 3.75 17.38
N TYR A 33 14.77 2.99 18.04
CA TYR A 33 14.71 2.77 19.48
C TYR A 33 16.10 2.91 20.09
N CYS A 34 16.13 3.28 21.37
CA CYS A 34 17.37 3.42 22.13
C CYS A 34 17.95 2.04 22.46
N GLN A 35 19.18 1.77 22.03
CA GLN A 35 19.91 0.55 22.37
C GLN A 35 21.41 0.79 22.53
N SER A 36 22.09 -0.20 23.11
CA SER A 36 23.55 -0.18 23.28
C SER A 36 24.25 -0.18 21.93
N THR A 37 25.30 0.64 21.79
CA THR A 37 26.16 0.66 20.59
C THR A 37 26.91 -0.65 20.36
N GLY A 38 26.94 -1.55 21.36
CA GLY A 38 27.47 -2.91 21.21
C GLY A 38 26.53 -3.86 20.46
N THR A 39 25.26 -3.50 20.28
CA THR A 39 24.28 -4.28 19.50
C THR A 39 24.32 -3.87 18.03
N SER A 40 24.08 -4.79 17.10
CA SER A 40 23.98 -4.44 15.68
C SER A 40 22.74 -3.57 15.42
N CYS A 41 22.89 -2.55 14.58
CA CYS A 41 21.78 -1.73 14.09
C CYS A 41 21.56 -2.02 12.60
N SER A 42 20.30 -2.17 12.18
CA SER A 42 20.00 -2.43 10.76
C SER A 42 20.36 -1.25 9.86
N GLY A 43 20.34 -0.03 10.39
CA GLY A 43 20.83 1.19 9.74
C GLY A 43 21.97 1.85 10.50
N SER A 44 21.71 2.99 11.11
CA SER A 44 22.74 3.84 11.73
C SER A 44 22.38 4.27 13.15
N TYR A 45 23.41 4.56 13.94
CA TYR A 45 23.25 5.12 15.28
C TYR A 45 23.22 6.66 15.23
N LEU A 46 22.13 7.25 15.74
CA LEU A 46 22.03 8.69 15.96
C LEU A 46 22.50 9.06 17.37
N THR A 47 23.35 10.07 17.47
CA THR A 47 23.86 10.64 18.74
C THR A 47 22.91 11.69 19.29
N ASN A 48 22.77 11.76 20.62
CA ASN A 48 21.91 12.73 21.34
C ASN A 48 20.39 12.51 21.20
N TYR A 49 19.97 11.41 20.58
CA TYR A 49 18.56 11.02 20.50
C TYR A 49 18.12 10.17 21.68
N CYS A 50 19.07 9.72 22.51
CA CYS A 50 18.83 8.95 23.72
C CYS A 50 19.46 9.57 24.99
N PRO A 51 19.18 10.84 25.32
CA PRO A 51 19.89 11.58 26.36
C PRO A 51 19.67 11.03 27.78
N SER A 52 18.54 10.34 28.03
CA SER A 52 18.25 9.78 29.35
C SER A 52 18.97 8.46 29.64
N SER A 53 19.64 7.87 28.64
CA SER A 53 20.07 6.48 28.67
C SER A 53 21.59 6.26 28.82
N GLY A 54 22.37 7.33 29.03
CA GLY A 54 23.83 7.26 29.20
C GLY A 54 24.62 7.22 27.88
N SER A 55 25.95 7.38 27.97
CA SER A 55 26.83 7.62 26.79
C SER A 55 26.96 6.43 25.82
N THR A 56 26.66 5.22 26.28
CA THR A 56 26.74 3.97 25.49
C THR A 56 25.41 3.60 24.82
N ILE A 57 24.34 4.32 25.10
CA ILE A 57 23.02 4.10 24.47
C ILE A 57 22.81 5.15 23.39
N LYS A 58 22.54 4.70 22.17
CA LYS A 58 22.27 5.56 21.01
C LYS A 58 20.98 5.12 20.34
N CYS A 59 20.40 6.01 19.54
CA CYS A 59 19.20 5.68 18.79
C CYS A 59 19.58 4.86 17.58
N CYS A 60 19.13 3.60 17.50
CA CYS A 60 19.28 2.81 16.29
C CYS A 60 18.13 3.13 15.34
N GLN A 61 18.44 3.75 14.20
CA GLN A 61 17.49 4.01 13.13
C GLN A 61 17.68 2.99 12.00
N PRO A 62 16.60 2.39 11.46
CA PRO A 62 16.73 1.46 10.34
C PRO A 62 17.08 2.18 9.03
N LYS A 63 17.58 1.42 8.04
CA LYS A 63 17.84 1.98 6.70
C LYS A 63 16.54 2.51 6.10
N GLN A 64 16.67 3.59 5.36
CA GLN A 64 15.57 4.16 4.60
C GLN A 64 15.64 3.60 3.19
N ASP A 65 14.57 2.96 2.75
CA ASP A 65 14.45 2.39 1.41
C ASP A 65 13.69 3.34 0.49
N SER A 66 14.14 3.43 -0.77
CA SER A 66 13.62 4.38 -1.75
C SER A 66 12.12 4.21 -2.01
N ALA A 67 11.60 2.98 -1.96
CA ALA A 67 10.18 2.69 -2.07
C ALA A 67 9.36 3.37 -0.94
N CYS A 68 9.88 3.35 0.29
CA CYS A 68 9.22 4.00 1.42
C CYS A 68 9.33 5.53 1.36
N THR A 69 10.50 6.05 1.00
CA THR A 69 10.68 7.51 0.90
C THR A 69 9.89 8.10 -0.28
N ALA A 70 9.69 7.34 -1.36
CA ALA A 70 8.91 7.76 -2.53
C ALA A 70 7.42 8.03 -2.20
N ILE A 71 6.90 7.43 -1.13
CA ILE A 71 5.54 7.66 -0.64
C ILE A 71 5.49 8.63 0.55
N ASN A 72 6.54 9.43 0.74
CA ASN A 72 6.72 10.32 1.89
C ASN A 72 6.61 9.58 3.23
N GLY A 73 7.03 8.31 3.24
CA GLY A 73 7.14 7.48 4.41
C GLY A 73 8.56 7.42 4.95
N SER A 74 8.68 6.83 6.12
CA SER A 74 9.96 6.48 6.72
C SER A 74 9.92 5.05 7.22
N CYS A 75 10.99 4.30 6.98
CA CYS A 75 11.16 2.98 7.56
C CYS A 75 11.30 3.11 9.07
N LYS A 76 10.42 2.44 9.81
CA LYS A 76 10.42 2.41 11.27
C LYS A 76 10.25 0.98 11.77
N TYR A 77 10.77 0.72 12.97
CA TYR A 77 10.51 -0.56 13.63
C TYR A 77 9.04 -0.70 14.00
N THR A 78 8.46 -1.89 13.82
CA THR A 78 7.01 -2.13 14.01
C THR A 78 6.53 -1.94 15.45
N ASN A 79 7.43 -1.87 16.41
CA ASN A 79 7.15 -1.56 17.82
C ASN A 79 7.15 -0.04 18.11
N THR A 80 7.43 0.82 17.12
CA THR A 80 7.30 2.28 17.25
C THR A 80 5.91 2.74 16.79
N PRO A 81 5.36 3.84 17.34
CA PRO A 81 4.08 4.36 16.87
C PRO A 81 4.14 4.83 15.41
N CYS A 82 3.10 4.48 14.66
CA CYS A 82 2.88 4.97 13.31
C CYS A 82 1.42 5.38 13.10
N SER A 83 1.17 6.69 12.96
CA SER A 83 -0.18 7.25 12.89
C SER A 83 -1.00 6.75 11.69
N SER A 84 -0.36 6.37 10.59
CA SER A 84 -1.02 5.86 9.39
C SER A 84 -1.05 4.33 9.29
N GLY A 85 -0.51 3.61 10.28
CA GLY A 85 -0.22 2.19 10.15
C GLY A 85 0.98 1.88 9.24
N TYR A 86 1.33 0.59 9.17
CA TYR A 86 2.55 0.09 8.54
C TYR A 86 2.31 -0.57 7.19
N LEU A 87 3.13 -0.20 6.19
CA LEU A 87 3.17 -0.84 4.87
C LEU A 87 4.31 -1.86 4.80
N SER A 88 3.97 -3.08 4.38
CA SER A 88 4.92 -4.19 4.25
C SER A 88 5.62 -4.16 2.89
N ASN A 89 6.86 -4.64 2.79
CA ASN A 89 7.70 -4.70 1.58
C ASN A 89 8.27 -3.38 1.06
N TYR A 90 8.08 -2.27 1.78
CA TYR A 90 8.66 -0.97 1.43
C TYR A 90 10.02 -0.70 2.10
N CYS A 91 10.43 -1.56 3.05
CA CYS A 91 11.69 -1.45 3.78
C CYS A 91 12.52 -2.75 3.75
N PRO A 92 12.74 -3.38 2.57
CA PRO A 92 13.34 -4.71 2.49
C PRO A 92 14.80 -4.76 2.98
N SER A 93 15.53 -3.64 2.98
CA SER A 93 16.94 -3.63 3.38
C SER A 93 17.16 -3.59 4.90
N SER A 94 16.08 -3.45 5.67
CA SER A 94 16.13 -3.19 7.12
C SER A 94 15.70 -4.36 8.02
N GLY A 95 15.31 -5.49 7.43
CA GLY A 95 14.87 -6.68 8.15
C GLY A 95 13.36 -6.73 8.43
N ASN A 96 12.90 -7.90 8.91
CA ASN A 96 11.47 -8.23 8.98
C ASN A 96 10.65 -7.42 10.00
N ASN A 97 11.31 -6.83 11.00
CA ASN A 97 10.69 -6.01 12.03
C ASN A 97 10.69 -4.50 11.68
N VAL A 98 11.03 -4.16 10.43
CA VAL A 98 10.99 -2.78 9.92
C VAL A 98 9.98 -2.71 8.79
N LYS A 99 9.08 -1.73 8.88
CA LYS A 99 8.05 -1.46 7.89
C LYS A 99 7.99 0.02 7.58
N CYS A 100 7.40 0.37 6.44
CA CYS A 100 7.25 1.76 6.08
C CYS A 100 6.09 2.37 6.87
N CYS A 101 6.39 3.38 7.68
CA CYS A 101 5.41 4.25 8.28
C CYS A 101 5.23 5.43 7.34
N ALA A 102 4.11 5.47 6.61
CA ALA A 102 3.78 6.64 5.83
C ALA A 102 3.52 7.83 6.78
N SER A 103 3.91 9.04 6.40
CA SER A 103 3.36 10.20 7.10
C SER A 103 1.84 10.18 6.86
N SER A 104 1.00 10.52 7.83
CA SER A 104 -0.46 10.61 7.65
C SER A 104 -0.90 11.66 6.62
N SER A 105 0.05 12.38 6.01
CA SER A 105 -0.10 13.25 4.83
C SER A 105 0.33 12.59 3.50
N GLY A 106 0.81 11.35 3.57
CA GLY A 106 0.94 10.38 2.49
C GLY A 106 -0.33 9.55 2.30
N SER A 107 -1.50 10.10 2.68
CA SER A 107 -2.68 9.91 1.84
C SER A 107 -2.28 10.39 0.45
N THR A 108 -1.67 9.52 -0.34
CA THR A 108 -1.58 9.73 -1.78
C THR A 108 -3.03 9.79 -2.20
N SER A 109 -3.58 10.99 -2.25
CA SER A 109 -4.94 11.25 -2.69
C SER A 109 -5.15 10.42 -3.94
N SER A 110 -6.26 9.70 -4.04
CA SER A 110 -6.52 8.94 -5.25
C SER A 110 -6.42 9.91 -6.43
N PRO A 111 -5.73 9.56 -7.54
CA PRO A 111 -5.60 10.45 -8.70
C PRO A 111 -6.94 11.02 -9.15
N CYS A 112 -8.01 10.25 -9.00
CA CYS A 112 -9.35 10.61 -9.42
C CYS A 112 -10.34 10.89 -8.27
N GLY A 113 -9.91 10.81 -7.01
CA GLY A 113 -10.80 10.84 -5.85
C GLY A 113 -11.67 9.57 -5.69
N ILE A 114 -11.29 8.47 -6.36
CA ILE A 114 -11.89 7.15 -6.17
C ILE A 114 -11.42 6.58 -4.83
N PRO A 115 -12.34 6.13 -3.94
CA PRO A 115 -11.94 5.50 -2.70
C PRO A 115 -10.99 4.32 -2.94
N LYS A 116 -9.92 4.25 -2.14
CA LYS A 116 -8.93 3.15 -2.15
C LYS A 116 -9.48 1.88 -1.51
N THR A 117 -10.63 1.43 -2.01
CA THR A 117 -11.33 0.25 -1.54
C THR A 117 -11.78 -0.58 -2.75
N ARG A 118 -12.03 -1.86 -2.52
CA ARG A 118 -12.57 -2.77 -3.54
C ARG A 118 -13.88 -2.25 -4.13
N ALA A 119 -14.75 -1.72 -3.27
CA ALA A 119 -16.00 -1.11 -3.69
C ALA A 119 -15.79 0.15 -4.55
N GLY A 120 -14.78 0.98 -4.24
CA GLY A 120 -14.43 2.16 -5.03
C GLY A 120 -13.99 1.80 -6.45
N LEU A 121 -13.12 0.79 -6.61
CA LEU A 121 -12.70 0.28 -7.91
C LEU A 121 -13.88 -0.33 -8.70
N ALA A 122 -14.70 -1.14 -8.04
CA ALA A 122 -15.89 -1.73 -8.66
C ALA A 122 -16.86 -0.65 -9.16
N ALA A 123 -17.10 0.40 -8.35
CA ALA A 123 -17.94 1.53 -8.73
C ALA A 123 -17.35 2.33 -9.91
N ALA A 124 -16.03 2.53 -9.96
CA ALA A 124 -15.35 3.18 -11.07
C ALA A 124 -15.49 2.38 -12.38
N ALA A 125 -15.28 1.06 -12.33
CA ALA A 125 -15.48 0.19 -13.48
C ALA A 125 -16.93 0.17 -13.96
N LEU A 126 -17.88 0.11 -13.02
CA LEU A 126 -19.30 0.16 -13.33
C LEU A 126 -19.72 1.52 -13.91
N TRP A 127 -19.13 2.62 -13.43
CA TRP A 127 -19.30 3.94 -14.04
C TRP A 127 -18.80 3.96 -15.49
N ALA A 128 -17.64 3.36 -15.77
CA ALA A 128 -17.08 3.33 -17.12
C ALA A 128 -17.98 2.58 -18.12
N HIS A 129 -18.69 1.54 -17.66
CA HIS A 129 -19.75 0.88 -18.42
C HIS A 129 -20.99 1.78 -18.56
N ASN A 130 -21.52 2.31 -17.45
CA ASN A 130 -22.78 3.05 -17.40
C ASN A 130 -22.71 4.44 -18.04
N SER A 131 -21.51 5.01 -18.22
CA SER A 131 -21.32 6.30 -18.89
C SER A 131 -21.73 6.25 -20.36
N GLY A 132 -21.82 5.05 -20.96
CA GLY A 132 -22.12 4.86 -22.37
C GLY A 132 -21.02 5.39 -23.31
N GLN A 133 -19.87 5.79 -22.77
CA GLN A 133 -18.79 6.37 -23.55
C GLN A 133 -17.95 5.29 -24.23
N SER A 134 -17.75 5.45 -25.53
CA SER A 134 -16.95 4.52 -26.33
C SER A 134 -15.45 4.70 -26.09
N ILE A 135 -14.72 3.59 -26.08
CA ILE A 135 -13.26 3.53 -26.06
C ILE A 135 -12.81 2.91 -27.39
N SER A 136 -11.79 3.47 -28.02
CA SER A 136 -11.17 2.86 -29.20
C SER A 136 -10.21 1.76 -28.77
N TYR A 137 -10.39 0.55 -29.29
CA TYR A 137 -9.48 -0.55 -28.99
C TYR A 137 -8.13 -0.34 -29.70
N THR A 138 -7.04 -0.46 -28.95
CA THR A 138 -5.68 -0.50 -29.51
C THR A 138 -4.73 -1.20 -28.56
N GLN A 139 -3.76 -1.92 -29.11
CA GLN A 139 -2.67 -2.53 -28.34
C GLN A 139 -1.38 -1.70 -28.38
N GLY A 140 -1.35 -0.63 -29.19
CA GLY A 140 -0.21 0.28 -29.32
C GLY A 140 -0.04 1.20 -28.12
N ALA A 141 0.97 2.07 -28.15
CA ALA A 141 1.32 2.97 -27.04
C ALA A 141 0.15 3.81 -26.52
N SER A 142 -0.79 4.21 -27.41
CA SER A 142 -1.96 5.01 -27.05
C SER A 142 -2.92 4.30 -26.06
N ARG A 143 -2.84 2.98 -25.90
CA ARG A 143 -3.68 2.22 -24.95
C ARG A 143 -3.62 2.73 -23.51
N TRP A 144 -2.57 3.46 -23.15
CA TRP A 144 -2.37 4.06 -21.83
C TRP A 144 -3.01 5.44 -21.68
N SER A 145 -3.81 5.90 -22.66
CA SER A 145 -4.35 7.26 -22.73
C SER A 145 -5.08 7.71 -21.46
N GLY A 146 -5.79 6.81 -20.78
CA GLY A 146 -6.48 7.13 -19.54
C GLY A 146 -5.52 7.54 -18.40
N ILE A 147 -4.37 6.89 -18.33
CA ILE A 147 -3.35 7.19 -17.33
C ILE A 147 -2.52 8.41 -17.74
N THR A 148 -2.05 8.46 -18.99
CA THR A 148 -1.20 9.56 -19.47
C THR A 148 -1.93 10.89 -19.50
N SER A 149 -3.22 10.89 -19.88
CA SER A 149 -4.06 12.09 -19.90
C SER A 149 -4.77 12.35 -18.56
N ARG A 150 -4.50 11.51 -17.54
CA ARG A 150 -5.13 11.57 -16.21
C ARG A 150 -6.65 11.62 -16.24
N THR A 151 -7.26 10.86 -17.15
CA THR A 151 -8.70 10.74 -17.32
C THR A 151 -9.31 9.97 -16.15
N CYS A 152 -10.47 10.41 -15.64
CA CYS A 152 -11.05 9.87 -14.40
C CYS A 152 -12.45 9.27 -14.57
N PRO A 153 -12.70 8.05 -14.06
CA PRO A 153 -14.00 7.38 -14.16
C PRO A 153 -14.98 7.84 -13.06
N LYS A 154 -15.51 9.06 -13.18
CA LYS A 154 -16.46 9.64 -12.20
C LYS A 154 -17.44 10.60 -12.87
N SER A 155 -18.44 11.06 -12.12
CA SER A 155 -19.36 12.12 -12.60
C SER A 155 -18.59 13.34 -13.14
N GLY A 156 -18.96 13.78 -14.35
CA GLY A 156 -18.25 14.84 -15.09
C GLY A 156 -16.92 14.41 -15.73
N GLY A 157 -16.50 13.16 -15.56
CA GLY A 157 -15.32 12.56 -16.17
C GLY A 157 -15.61 11.90 -17.52
N SER A 158 -14.59 11.22 -18.05
CA SER A 158 -14.68 10.47 -19.30
C SER A 158 -14.02 9.10 -19.21
N ASN A 159 -14.36 8.21 -20.13
CA ASN A 159 -13.56 7.04 -20.45
C ASN A 159 -12.30 7.45 -21.22
N PRO A 160 -11.21 6.65 -21.18
CA PRO A 160 -10.04 6.89 -22.01
C PRO A 160 -10.41 6.82 -23.49
N SER A 161 -9.75 7.61 -24.34
CA SER A 161 -9.96 7.53 -25.80
C SER A 161 -9.52 6.19 -26.37
N TYR A 162 -8.51 5.57 -25.75
CA TYR A 162 -7.86 4.36 -26.22
C TYR A 162 -7.55 3.42 -25.05
N ALA A 163 -7.82 2.13 -25.21
CA ALA A 163 -7.38 1.08 -24.29
C ALA A 163 -7.34 -0.28 -24.99
N ASP A 164 -6.82 -1.29 -24.30
CA ASP A 164 -7.18 -2.69 -24.48
C ASP A 164 -7.64 -3.28 -23.13
N CYS A 165 -7.79 -4.59 -23.02
CA CYS A 165 -8.32 -5.23 -21.81
C CYS A 165 -7.47 -4.96 -20.56
N SER A 166 -6.17 -5.21 -20.63
CA SER A 166 -5.29 -5.02 -19.48
C SER A 166 -5.03 -3.54 -19.19
N ALA A 167 -4.98 -2.66 -20.21
CA ALA A 167 -4.86 -1.22 -19.98
C ALA A 167 -6.12 -0.63 -19.34
N PHE A 168 -7.31 -1.11 -19.72
CA PHE A 168 -8.58 -0.69 -19.12
C PHE A 168 -8.62 -1.01 -17.61
N VAL A 169 -8.34 -2.26 -17.20
CA VAL A 169 -8.34 -2.61 -15.77
C VAL A 169 -7.21 -1.90 -15.01
N THR A 170 -6.06 -1.70 -15.65
CA THR A 170 -4.96 -0.93 -15.04
C THR A 170 -5.35 0.53 -14.83
N TRP A 171 -6.05 1.17 -15.78
CA TRP A 171 -6.59 2.53 -15.64
C TRP A 171 -7.58 2.64 -14.47
N ILE A 172 -8.46 1.65 -14.29
CA ILE A 172 -9.37 1.61 -13.13
C ILE A 172 -8.59 1.58 -11.82
N TYR A 173 -7.59 0.70 -11.69
CA TYR A 173 -6.73 0.65 -10.51
C TYR A 173 -5.93 1.95 -10.30
N TRP A 174 -5.33 2.47 -11.36
CA TRP A 174 -4.59 3.73 -11.35
C TRP A 174 -5.47 4.87 -10.84
N SER A 175 -6.76 4.91 -11.20
CA SER A 175 -7.66 5.98 -10.76
C SER A 175 -7.76 6.10 -9.23
N ALA A 176 -7.57 5.01 -8.48
CA ALA A 176 -7.54 4.99 -7.01
C ALA A 176 -6.11 5.02 -6.44
N PHE A 177 -5.16 4.32 -7.07
CA PHE A 177 -3.84 4.02 -6.49
C PHE A 177 -2.65 4.63 -7.23
N GLY A 178 -2.88 5.31 -8.35
CA GLY A 178 -1.86 5.77 -9.30
C GLY A 178 -0.86 6.80 -8.79
N ASN A 179 -1.08 7.36 -7.60
CA ASN A 179 -0.11 8.21 -6.90
C ASN A 179 0.84 7.41 -5.98
N GLY A 180 0.60 6.10 -5.83
CA GLY A 180 1.47 5.16 -5.12
C GLY A 180 2.15 4.18 -6.09
N PRO A 181 2.83 3.15 -5.57
CA PRO A 181 3.48 2.16 -6.42
C PRO A 181 2.48 1.33 -7.22
N ASP A 182 2.93 0.92 -8.40
CA ASP A 182 2.20 0.03 -9.28
C ASP A 182 2.38 -1.42 -8.82
N ASN A 183 1.62 -1.83 -7.81
CA ASN A 183 1.59 -3.22 -7.35
C ASN A 183 0.76 -4.13 -8.28
N LEU A 184 0.21 -3.58 -9.37
CA LEU A 184 -0.64 -4.30 -10.31
C LEU A 184 0.19 -4.90 -11.45
N ASN A 185 1.09 -4.11 -12.04
CA ASN A 185 1.99 -4.54 -13.11
C ASN A 185 3.48 -4.50 -12.73
N GLY A 186 3.85 -3.80 -11.64
CA GLY A 186 5.26 -3.56 -11.30
C GLY A 186 5.95 -2.57 -12.25
N ALA A 187 5.18 -1.80 -13.02
CA ALA A 187 5.68 -1.05 -14.18
C ALA A 187 5.39 0.46 -14.07
N THR A 188 5.34 1.00 -12.86
CA THR A 188 5.17 2.45 -12.59
C THR A 188 3.95 3.08 -13.27
N TRP A 189 2.88 2.30 -13.50
CA TRP A 189 1.67 2.73 -14.20
C TRP A 189 1.90 3.19 -15.65
N SER A 190 3.02 2.82 -16.27
CA SER A 190 3.38 3.23 -17.64
C SER A 190 3.43 2.08 -18.64
N ALA A 191 3.36 0.83 -18.17
CA ALA A 191 3.36 -0.36 -19.00
C ALA A 191 2.65 -1.54 -18.31
N GLY A 192 2.60 -2.68 -19.01
CA GLY A 192 1.94 -3.90 -18.55
C GLY A 192 1.07 -4.55 -19.63
N TYR A 193 0.73 -5.81 -19.44
CA TYR A 193 -0.20 -6.56 -20.27
C TYR A 193 -0.89 -7.63 -19.41
N THR A 194 -1.79 -8.42 -19.99
CA THR A 194 -2.52 -9.46 -19.25
C THR A 194 -1.60 -10.44 -18.50
N GLY A 195 -0.43 -10.75 -19.05
CA GLY A 195 0.56 -11.61 -18.38
C GLY A 195 1.19 -10.96 -17.15
N THR A 196 1.60 -9.69 -17.21
CA THR A 196 2.13 -9.01 -16.00
C THR A 196 1.07 -8.90 -14.92
N LEU A 197 -0.19 -8.65 -15.29
CA LEU A 197 -1.28 -8.72 -14.33
C LEU A 197 -1.34 -10.11 -13.70
N LEU A 198 -1.33 -11.18 -14.49
CA LEU A 198 -1.39 -12.55 -13.99
C LEU A 198 -0.18 -12.89 -13.09
N ASP A 199 1.02 -12.42 -13.40
CA ASP A 199 2.24 -12.64 -12.60
C ASP A 199 2.17 -11.96 -11.21
N HIS A 200 1.23 -11.03 -11.02
CA HIS A 200 1.00 -10.33 -9.77
C HIS A 200 -0.33 -10.73 -9.12
N GLY A 201 -0.44 -10.46 -7.81
CA GLY A 201 -1.60 -10.89 -7.02
C GLY A 201 -1.56 -12.37 -6.65
N ALA A 202 -2.60 -12.84 -5.98
CA ALA A 202 -2.76 -14.23 -5.56
C ALA A 202 -3.97 -14.87 -6.23
N SER A 203 -3.85 -16.12 -6.69
CA SER A 203 -4.99 -16.89 -7.20
C SER A 203 -6.06 -17.05 -6.12
N VAL A 204 -7.32 -16.93 -6.51
CA VAL A 204 -8.49 -17.16 -5.65
C VAL A 204 -9.49 -18.06 -6.36
N SER A 205 -10.09 -18.98 -5.60
CA SER A 205 -11.22 -19.78 -6.08
C SER A 205 -12.47 -18.90 -6.28
N VAL A 206 -13.39 -19.31 -7.15
CA VAL A 206 -14.70 -18.65 -7.37
C VAL A 206 -15.45 -18.36 -6.04
N ALA A 207 -15.41 -19.27 -5.07
CA ALA A 207 -16.07 -19.11 -3.77
C ALA A 207 -15.49 -17.99 -2.89
N ASN A 208 -14.26 -17.54 -3.18
CA ASN A 208 -13.54 -16.53 -2.40
C ASN A 208 -13.40 -15.19 -3.16
N VAL A 209 -14.07 -15.07 -4.31
CA VAL A 209 -14.01 -13.88 -5.14
C VAL A 209 -14.58 -12.68 -4.39
N ARG A 210 -13.89 -11.55 -4.54
CA ARG A 210 -14.26 -10.27 -3.96
C ARG A 210 -14.38 -9.23 -5.07
N LEU A 211 -15.04 -8.13 -4.74
CA LEU A 211 -15.02 -6.95 -5.61
C LEU A 211 -13.58 -6.55 -5.94
N ALA A 212 -13.40 -6.05 -7.16
CA ALA A 212 -12.13 -5.67 -7.76
C ALA A 212 -11.14 -6.81 -8.02
N ASP A 213 -11.44 -8.08 -7.72
CA ASP A 213 -10.62 -9.17 -8.24
C ASP A 213 -10.65 -9.18 -9.78
N LEU A 214 -9.56 -9.65 -10.39
CA LEU A 214 -9.44 -9.74 -11.85
C LEU A 214 -9.69 -11.17 -12.31
N VAL A 215 -10.58 -11.34 -13.28
CA VAL A 215 -10.87 -12.63 -13.92
C VAL A 215 -10.15 -12.66 -15.26
N PHE A 216 -9.33 -13.69 -15.46
CA PHE A 216 -8.51 -13.90 -16.65
C PHE A 216 -9.14 -14.97 -17.53
N TYR A 217 -9.01 -14.84 -18.85
CA TYR A 217 -9.62 -15.74 -19.82
C TYR A 217 -8.63 -16.18 -20.89
N GLU A 218 -8.83 -17.38 -21.46
CA GLU A 218 -8.16 -17.85 -22.68
C GLU A 218 -6.60 -17.83 -22.61
N ASN A 219 -6.04 -18.26 -21.48
CA ASN A 219 -4.60 -18.53 -21.22
C ASN A 219 -3.57 -17.41 -21.52
N PRO A 220 -3.53 -16.35 -20.70
CA PRO A 220 -4.59 -15.37 -20.56
C PRO A 220 -4.53 -14.35 -21.73
N ALA A 221 -5.50 -14.41 -22.65
CA ALA A 221 -5.65 -13.42 -23.72
C ALA A 221 -6.45 -12.18 -23.29
N HIS A 222 -7.24 -12.30 -22.21
CA HIS A 222 -8.21 -11.27 -21.82
C HIS A 222 -8.41 -11.18 -20.31
N VAL A 223 -8.86 -10.01 -19.82
CA VAL A 223 -9.11 -9.76 -18.39
C VAL A 223 -10.33 -8.86 -18.18
N GLY A 224 -11.05 -9.10 -17.09
CA GLY A 224 -12.14 -8.24 -16.60
C GLY A 224 -12.04 -8.05 -15.08
N ILE A 225 -12.68 -7.00 -14.55
CA ILE A 225 -12.69 -6.66 -13.13
C ILE A 225 -14.05 -6.99 -12.51
N VAL A 226 -14.08 -7.66 -11.35
CA VAL A 226 -15.31 -8.03 -10.65
C VAL A 226 -16.00 -6.80 -10.06
N VAL A 227 -17.27 -6.61 -10.42
CA VAL A 227 -18.10 -5.45 -10.00
C VAL A 227 -19.36 -5.83 -9.22
N SER A 228 -19.80 -7.09 -9.29
CA SER A 228 -20.93 -7.62 -8.51
C SER A 228 -20.62 -9.05 -8.10
N LEU A 229 -21.09 -9.48 -6.93
CA LEU A 229 -20.94 -10.84 -6.41
C LEU A 229 -22.24 -11.67 -6.51
N SER A 230 -23.38 -11.01 -6.77
CA SER A 230 -24.69 -11.65 -6.84
C SER A 230 -25.60 -10.93 -7.86
N PRO A 231 -25.65 -11.37 -9.13
CA PRO A 231 -24.81 -12.42 -9.70
C PRO A 231 -23.34 -12.00 -9.81
N LEU A 232 -22.43 -12.97 -9.87
CA LEU A 232 -21.00 -12.70 -10.07
C LEU A 232 -20.77 -12.15 -11.48
N GLN A 233 -20.43 -10.85 -11.57
CA GLN A 233 -20.28 -10.13 -12.83
C GLN A 233 -18.97 -9.34 -12.87
N VAL A 234 -18.48 -9.16 -14.10
CA VAL A 234 -17.29 -8.37 -14.40
C VAL A 234 -17.62 -7.24 -15.38
N VAL A 235 -16.89 -6.14 -15.27
CA VAL A 235 -16.75 -5.19 -16.38
C VAL A 235 -15.45 -5.51 -17.12
N GLN A 236 -15.51 -5.50 -18.44
CA GLN A 236 -14.39 -5.84 -19.30
C GLN A 236 -14.39 -4.98 -20.56
N PHE A 237 -13.23 -4.85 -21.18
CA PHE A 237 -13.08 -4.13 -22.45
C PHE A 237 -12.14 -4.90 -23.38
N GLY A 238 -12.60 -5.34 -24.54
CA GLY A 238 -11.79 -6.15 -25.48
C GLY A 238 -12.03 -5.84 -26.94
N SER A 239 -12.75 -4.75 -27.24
CA SER A 239 -13.14 -4.35 -28.59
C SER A 239 -13.60 -2.89 -28.55
N THR A 240 -13.44 -2.14 -29.65
CA THR A 240 -13.94 -0.77 -29.75
C THR A 240 -15.42 -0.68 -29.37
N GLY A 241 -15.78 0.29 -28.53
CA GLY A 241 -17.13 0.46 -28.01
C GLY A 241 -17.16 0.78 -26.52
N VAL A 242 -18.34 0.64 -25.92
CA VAL A 242 -18.53 0.80 -24.48
C VAL A 242 -17.96 -0.44 -23.75
N PRO A 243 -17.28 -0.28 -22.59
CA PRO A 243 -16.97 -1.41 -21.71
C PRO A 243 -18.21 -2.26 -21.45
N LYS A 244 -18.08 -3.58 -21.42
CA LYS A 244 -19.22 -4.49 -21.30
C LYS A 244 -19.32 -5.05 -19.88
N LEU A 245 -20.52 -5.01 -19.32
CA LEU A 245 -20.89 -5.79 -18.14
C LEU A 245 -21.23 -7.22 -18.59
N SER A 246 -20.66 -8.23 -17.96
CA SER A 246 -20.85 -9.64 -18.35
C SER A 246 -20.85 -10.54 -17.13
N ALA A 247 -21.50 -11.70 -17.23
CA ALA A 247 -21.29 -12.77 -16.25
C ALA A 247 -19.81 -13.15 -16.21
N TYR A 248 -19.24 -13.47 -15.04
CA TYR A 248 -17.80 -13.75 -14.94
C TYR A 248 -17.31 -14.95 -15.77
N ASN A 249 -18.20 -15.83 -16.19
CA ASN A 249 -17.91 -17.03 -16.96
C ASN A 249 -18.36 -16.93 -18.42
N TYR A 250 -18.53 -15.72 -18.95
CA TYR A 250 -18.90 -15.50 -20.36
C TYR A 250 -17.86 -16.01 -21.37
N ARG A 251 -16.65 -16.33 -20.88
CA ARG A 251 -15.54 -16.99 -21.59
C ARG A 251 -14.87 -18.01 -20.66
N THR A 252 -14.02 -18.88 -21.21
CA THR A 252 -13.25 -19.85 -20.42
C THR A 252 -12.31 -19.14 -19.45
N VAL A 253 -12.61 -19.25 -18.16
CA VAL A 253 -11.80 -18.67 -17.07
C VAL A 253 -10.48 -19.44 -16.95
N THR A 254 -9.37 -18.70 -16.95
CA THR A 254 -8.01 -19.21 -16.75
C THR A 254 -7.61 -19.13 -15.28
N ASP A 255 -7.80 -17.97 -14.65
CA ASP A 255 -7.52 -17.75 -13.24
C ASP A 255 -8.34 -16.55 -12.73
N ILE A 256 -8.46 -16.43 -11.42
CA ILE A 256 -8.96 -15.22 -10.77
C ILE A 256 -7.89 -14.75 -9.80
N ARG A 257 -7.42 -13.50 -9.95
CA ARG A 257 -6.39 -12.93 -9.08
C ARG A 257 -6.96 -11.87 -8.15
N THR A 258 -6.48 -11.89 -6.91
CA THR A 258 -6.73 -10.86 -5.92
C THR A 258 -5.46 -10.07 -5.61
N TYR A 259 -5.55 -8.75 -5.54
CA TYR A 259 -4.41 -7.85 -5.31
C TYR A 259 -4.50 -7.22 -3.92
N ASN A 260 -4.31 -8.02 -2.88
CA ASN A 260 -4.38 -7.57 -1.49
C ASN A 260 -3.31 -6.54 -1.12
N SER A 261 -2.24 -6.40 -1.90
CA SER A 261 -1.22 -5.36 -1.69
C SER A 261 -1.76 -3.92 -1.82
N PHE A 262 -2.98 -3.74 -2.33
CA PHE A 262 -3.66 -2.44 -2.39
C PHE A 262 -4.60 -2.16 -1.21
N PHE A 263 -4.92 -3.15 -0.35
CA PHE A 263 -6.01 -3.07 0.63
C PHE A 263 -5.58 -3.47 2.05
#